data_AF-X1KLU5-F1
#
_entry.id   AF-X1KLU5-F1
#
_cell.length_a   1.000
_cell.length_b   1.000
_cell.length_c   1.000
_cell.angle_alpha   90.00
_cell.angle_beta   90.00
_cell.angle_gamma   90.00
#
_symmetry.space_group_name_H-M   'P 1'
#
loop_
_entity.id
_entity.type
_entity.pdbx_description
1 polymer ?
#
loop_
_entity_poly.entity_id
_entity_poly.type
_entity_poly.pdbx_seq_one_letter_code
_entity_poly.pdbx_strand_id
1 'polypeptide(L)'
;MARPNNKNGGRPKKPIDWKEAEKLCALQCSELEIADWFHISVDTLARRLKEEKNASFAEFFTLHRVQGKIALRRNMFNMSVKSPQMAIFLAKNWLGMADKTEIANPIGESFRVEHDAKSKLIGMFNRLAARAGETEGIEQSKPEGS
;
A
#
# COMPACT_ATOMS: atom_id res chain seq x y z
N MET A 1 -49.17 28.93 -14.09
CA MET A 1 -48.93 27.49 -14.27
C MET A 1 -48.48 26.89 -12.95
N ALA A 2 -49.28 26.01 -12.36
CA ALA A 2 -48.94 25.34 -11.09
C ALA A 2 -47.85 24.28 -11.33
N ARG A 3 -46.81 24.28 -10.49
CA ARG A 3 -45.79 23.22 -10.49
C ARG A 3 -46.37 21.96 -9.84
N PRO A 4 -46.26 20.77 -10.45
CA PRO A 4 -46.78 19.55 -9.86
C PRO A 4 -46.03 19.24 -8.55
N ASN A 5 -46.80 19.02 -7.49
CA ASN A 5 -46.33 18.69 -6.15
C ASN A 5 -45.93 17.20 -6.09
N ASN A 6 -44.67 16.89 -6.44
CA ASN A 6 -44.08 15.59 -6.17
C ASN A 6 -43.56 15.59 -4.72
N LYS A 7 -44.25 14.86 -3.84
CA LYS A 7 -43.92 14.72 -2.41
C LYS A 7 -42.59 13.99 -2.12
N ASN A 8 -41.90 13.47 -3.15
CA ASN A 8 -40.58 12.83 -3.08
C ASN A 8 -39.60 13.44 -4.12
N GLY A 9 -39.62 14.78 -4.26
CA GLY A 9 -38.92 15.53 -5.31
C GLY A 9 -37.40 15.63 -5.17
N GLY A 10 -36.68 14.53 -5.39
CA GLY A 10 -35.24 14.55 -5.66
C GLY A 10 -34.91 14.70 -7.15
N ARG A 11 -33.81 15.37 -7.50
CA ARG A 11 -33.24 15.35 -8.86
C ARG A 11 -32.96 13.88 -9.25
N PRO A 12 -33.34 13.42 -10.45
CA PRO A 12 -33.08 12.05 -10.87
C PRO A 12 -31.58 11.71 -10.75
N LYS A 13 -31.32 10.54 -10.16
CA LYS A 13 -29.99 9.97 -9.96
C LYS A 13 -29.33 9.77 -11.35
N LYS A 14 -28.16 10.37 -11.59
CA LYS A 14 -27.37 10.05 -12.79
C LYS A 14 -26.95 8.56 -12.73
N PRO A 15 -27.05 7.81 -13.84
CA PRO A 15 -26.54 6.45 -13.91
C PRO A 15 -25.00 6.47 -13.91
N ILE A 16 -24.38 5.53 -13.18
CA ILE A 16 -22.94 5.32 -13.18
C ILE A 16 -22.67 4.03 -13.93
N ASP A 17 -21.86 4.08 -14.99
CA ASP A 17 -21.35 2.86 -15.61
C ASP A 17 -20.16 2.35 -14.79
N TRP A 18 -20.43 1.31 -14.00
CA TRP A 18 -19.40 0.71 -13.14
C TRP A 18 -18.26 0.07 -13.94
N LYS A 19 -18.50 -0.44 -15.15
CA LYS A 19 -17.40 -0.97 -15.98
C LYS A 19 -16.43 0.14 -16.37
N GLU A 20 -16.94 1.33 -16.62
CA GLU A 20 -16.11 2.50 -16.89
C GLU A 20 -15.37 2.96 -15.62
N ALA A 21 -16.04 2.94 -14.46
CA ALA A 21 -15.38 3.23 -13.17
C ALA A 21 -14.21 2.27 -12.87
N GLU A 22 -14.36 0.99 -13.20
CA GLU A 22 -13.29 -0.02 -13.06
C GLU A 22 -12.09 0.31 -13.97
N LYS A 23 -12.33 0.73 -15.22
CA LYS A 23 -11.27 1.15 -16.14
C LYS A 23 -10.55 2.40 -15.63
N LEU A 24 -11.27 3.39 -15.10
CA LEU A 24 -10.67 4.58 -14.51
C LEU A 24 -9.79 4.23 -13.30
N CYS A 25 -10.22 3.27 -12.47
CA CYS A 25 -9.37 2.75 -11.39
C CYS A 25 -8.11 2.06 -11.94
N ALA A 26 -8.22 1.32 -13.05
CA ALA A 26 -7.05 0.75 -13.73
C ALA A 26 -6.11 1.85 -14.26
N LEU A 27 -6.62 2.99 -14.69
CA LEU A 27 -5.80 4.17 -15.06
C LEU A 27 -5.18 4.90 -13.85
N GLN A 28 -5.39 4.41 -12.62
CA GLN A 28 -4.98 5.05 -11.36
C GLN A 28 -5.61 6.44 -11.12
N CYS A 29 -6.77 6.72 -11.70
CA CYS A 29 -7.50 7.95 -11.40
C CYS A 29 -7.93 7.96 -9.93
N SER A 30 -7.77 9.11 -9.29
CA SER A 30 -8.21 9.40 -7.93
C SER A 30 -9.74 9.48 -7.84
N GLU A 31 -10.27 9.46 -6.62
CA GLU A 31 -11.71 9.55 -6.37
C GLU A 31 -12.32 10.84 -6.95
N LEU A 32 -11.59 11.95 -6.86
CA LEU A 32 -11.99 13.26 -7.40
C LEU A 32 -12.12 13.20 -8.92
N GLU A 33 -11.13 12.63 -9.61
CA GLU A 33 -11.12 12.51 -11.08
C GLU A 33 -12.25 11.58 -11.57
N ILE A 34 -12.50 10.48 -10.85
CA ILE A 34 -13.60 9.56 -11.17
C ILE A 34 -14.96 10.26 -10.94
N ALA A 35 -15.12 11.01 -9.85
CA ALA A 35 -16.35 11.73 -9.56
C ALA A 35 -16.61 12.84 -10.60
N ASP A 36 -15.57 13.57 -11.00
CA ASP A 36 -15.65 14.60 -12.04
C ASP A 36 -15.99 14.00 -13.41
N TRP A 37 -15.43 12.85 -13.77
CA TRP A 37 -15.76 12.11 -14.99
C TRP A 37 -17.25 11.79 -15.12
N PHE A 38 -17.89 11.38 -14.03
CA PHE A 38 -19.34 11.13 -13.98
C PHE A 38 -20.16 12.40 -13.68
N HIS A 39 -19.50 13.54 -13.49
CA HIS A 39 -20.09 14.82 -13.12
C HIS A 39 -20.99 14.71 -11.87
N ILE A 40 -20.46 14.07 -10.83
CA ILE A 40 -21.08 13.90 -9.50
C ILE A 40 -20.09 14.34 -8.41
N SER A 41 -20.59 14.56 -7.19
CA SER A 41 -19.70 14.79 -6.04
C SER A 41 -19.05 13.49 -5.57
N VAL A 42 -17.87 13.61 -4.94
CA VAL A 42 -17.17 12.50 -4.27
C VAL A 42 -18.08 11.79 -3.27
N ASP A 43 -18.80 12.52 -2.42
CA ASP A 43 -19.75 11.94 -1.46
C ASP A 43 -20.85 11.12 -2.13
N THR A 44 -21.28 11.55 -3.32
CA THR A 44 -22.28 10.81 -4.11
C THR A 44 -21.67 9.52 -4.63
N LEU A 45 -20.44 9.54 -5.14
CA LEU A 45 -19.73 8.34 -5.59
C LEU A 45 -19.55 7.33 -4.44
N ALA A 46 -19.04 7.78 -3.29
CA ALA A 46 -18.82 6.94 -2.11
C ALA A 46 -20.13 6.31 -1.59
N ARG A 47 -21.22 7.08 -1.53
CA ARG A 47 -22.54 6.56 -1.16
C ARG A 47 -23.03 5.51 -2.16
N ARG A 48 -22.87 5.75 -3.46
CA ARG A 48 -23.31 4.81 -4.51
C ARG A 48 -22.50 3.52 -4.51
N LEU A 49 -21.19 3.59 -4.25
CA LEU A 49 -20.36 2.41 -4.06
C LEU A 49 -20.85 1.56 -2.88
N LYS A 50 -21.24 2.20 -1.77
CA LYS A 50 -21.83 1.49 -0.63
C LYS A 50 -23.21 0.89 -0.96
N GLU A 51 -24.08 1.63 -1.65
CA GLU A 51 -25.43 1.19 -2.02
C GLU A 51 -25.42 0.05 -3.06
N GLU A 52 -24.61 0.16 -4.12
CA GLU A 52 -24.69 -0.71 -5.31
C GLU A 52 -23.60 -1.80 -5.34
N LYS A 53 -22.46 -1.57 -4.68
CA LYS A 53 -21.31 -2.50 -4.66
C LYS A 53 -20.97 -3.02 -3.26
N ASN A 54 -21.62 -2.51 -2.21
CA ASN A 54 -21.35 -2.85 -0.81
C ASN A 54 -19.86 -2.75 -0.45
N ALA A 55 -19.16 -1.74 -1.01
CA ALA A 55 -17.74 -1.54 -0.83
C ALA A 55 -17.42 -0.07 -0.60
N SER A 56 -16.33 0.21 0.12
CA SER A 56 -15.73 1.53 0.18
C SER A 56 -14.97 1.86 -1.12
N PHE A 57 -14.69 3.14 -1.36
CA PHE A 57 -13.84 3.55 -2.48
C PHE A 57 -12.45 2.92 -2.41
N ALA A 58 -11.86 2.83 -1.21
CA ALA A 58 -10.54 2.25 -1.02
C ALA A 58 -10.47 0.76 -1.42
N GLU A 59 -11.49 -0.02 -1.06
CA GLU A 59 -11.60 -1.44 -1.44
C GLU A 59 -11.80 -1.59 -2.95
N PHE A 60 -12.76 -0.85 -3.50
CA PHE A 60 -13.05 -0.85 -4.94
C PHE A 60 -11.80 -0.46 -5.75
N PHE A 61 -11.15 0.63 -5.37
CA PHE A 61 -9.94 1.10 -6.03
C PHE A 61 -8.80 0.09 -5.92
N THR A 62 -8.59 -0.51 -4.75
CA THR A 62 -7.51 -1.50 -4.55
C THR A 62 -7.72 -2.74 -5.42
N LEU A 63 -8.96 -3.19 -5.57
CA LEU A 63 -9.31 -4.34 -6.41
C LEU A 63 -9.02 -4.06 -7.89
N HIS A 64 -9.47 -2.91 -8.40
CA HIS A 64 -9.44 -2.63 -9.84
C HIS A 64 -8.11 -1.98 -10.32
N ARG A 65 -7.36 -1.31 -9.45
CA ARG A 65 -6.07 -0.68 -9.81
C ARG A 65 -4.95 -1.67 -10.15
N VAL A 66 -5.11 -2.95 -9.83
CA VAL A 66 -4.08 -3.98 -10.06
C VAL A 66 -3.78 -4.11 -11.55
N GLN A 67 -4.80 -4.05 -12.41
CA GLN A 67 -4.65 -4.09 -13.86
C GLN A 67 -3.78 -2.93 -14.37
N GLY A 68 -3.97 -1.74 -13.81
CA GLY A 68 -3.11 -0.58 -14.07
C GLY A 68 -1.65 -0.81 -13.75
N LYS A 69 -1.36 -1.42 -12.60
CA LYS A 69 0.01 -1.76 -12.20
C LYS A 69 0.64 -2.79 -13.14
N ILE A 70 -0.14 -3.74 -13.67
CA ILE A 70 0.34 -4.71 -14.67
C ILE A 70 0.71 -3.98 -15.97
N ALA A 71 -0.20 -3.14 -16.48
CA ALA A 71 0.03 -2.36 -17.68
C ALA A 71 1.25 -1.43 -17.55
N LEU A 72 1.39 -0.76 -16.40
CA LEU A 72 2.54 0.08 -16.09
C LEU A 72 3.84 -0.72 -16.09
N ARG A 73 3.89 -1.88 -15.42
CA ARG A 73 5.09 -2.74 -15.43
C ARG A 73 5.47 -3.17 -16.83
N ARG A 74 4.49 -3.61 -17.64
CA ARG A 74 4.73 -3.96 -19.05
C ARG A 74 5.33 -2.79 -19.83
N ASN A 75 4.79 -1.58 -19.64
CA ASN A 75 5.31 -0.39 -20.29
C ASN A 75 6.75 -0.08 -19.83
N MET A 76 7.04 -0.20 -18.53
CA MET A 76 8.38 -0.01 -17.98
C MET A 76 9.40 -1.00 -18.56
N PHE A 77 9.03 -2.28 -18.70
CA PHE A 77 9.89 -3.29 -19.36
C PHE A 77 10.13 -2.98 -20.84
N ASN A 78 9.12 -2.52 -21.56
CA ASN A 78 9.30 -2.10 -22.96
C ASN A 78 10.19 -0.86 -23.05
N MET A 79 10.03 0.09 -22.13
CA MET A 79 10.83 1.31 -22.08
C MET A 79 12.30 1.03 -21.72
N SER A 80 12.60 0.03 -20.89
CA SER A 80 13.98 -0.33 -20.53
C SER A 80 14.81 -0.85 -21.69
N VAL A 81 14.19 -1.29 -22.79
CA VAL A 81 14.91 -1.66 -24.02
C VAL A 81 15.60 -0.43 -24.65
N LYS A 82 15.02 0.76 -24.47
CA LYS A 82 15.50 2.00 -25.11
C LYS A 82 16.14 2.98 -24.12
N SER A 83 15.76 2.93 -22.84
CA SER A 83 16.23 3.84 -21.80
C SER A 83 17.10 3.10 -20.78
N PRO A 84 18.41 3.44 -20.70
CA PRO A 84 19.30 2.91 -19.67
C PRO A 84 18.84 3.25 -18.25
N GLN A 85 18.25 4.43 -18.04
CA GLN A 85 17.77 4.86 -16.72
C GLN A 85 16.65 3.95 -16.22
N MET A 86 15.72 3.56 -17.11
CA MET A 86 14.66 2.63 -16.77
C MET A 86 15.20 1.22 -16.51
N ALA A 87 16.19 0.77 -17.28
CA ALA A 87 16.86 -0.52 -17.04
C ALA A 87 17.57 -0.54 -15.67
N ILE A 88 18.31 0.51 -15.31
CA ILE A 88 18.96 0.66 -14.01
C ILE A 88 17.91 0.68 -12.89
N PHE A 89 16.81 1.42 -13.07
CA PHE A 89 15.72 1.46 -12.09
C PHE A 89 15.13 0.07 -11.83
N LEU A 90 14.86 -0.70 -12.89
CA LEU A 90 14.34 -2.05 -12.77
C LEU A 90 15.37 -2.99 -12.11
N ALA A 91 16.64 -2.90 -12.50
CA ALA A 91 17.71 -3.70 -11.93
C ALA A 91 17.86 -3.49 -10.41
N LYS A 92 17.74 -2.24 -9.94
CA LYS A 92 17.79 -1.93 -8.50
C LYS A 92 16.57 -2.49 -7.75
N ASN A 93 15.37 -2.24 -8.25
CA ASN A 93 14.14 -2.57 -7.53
C ASN A 93 13.74 -4.06 -7.63
N TRP A 94 14.05 -4.74 -8.74
CA TRP A 94 13.62 -6.11 -8.99
C TRP A 94 14.75 -7.14 -8.86
N LEU A 95 16.00 -6.76 -9.16
CA LEU A 95 17.17 -7.65 -9.05
C LEU A 95 18.01 -7.39 -7.80
N GLY A 96 17.66 -6.36 -7.01
CA GLY A 96 18.40 -6.01 -5.79
C GLY A 96 19.81 -5.46 -6.06
N MET A 97 20.08 -4.98 -7.27
CA MET A 97 21.36 -4.34 -7.56
C MET A 97 21.47 -3.05 -6.75
N ALA A 98 22.64 -2.79 -6.17
CA ALA A 98 22.91 -1.59 -5.40
C ALA A 98 24.14 -0.89 -5.97
N ASP A 99 24.12 0.44 -5.98
CA ASP A 99 25.31 1.21 -6.32
C ASP A 99 26.28 1.11 -5.15
N LYS A 100 27.53 0.73 -5.42
CA LYS A 100 28.59 0.82 -4.44
C LYS A 100 29.02 2.28 -4.35
N THR A 101 28.79 2.89 -3.20
CA THR A 101 29.34 4.21 -2.87
C THR A 101 30.64 3.99 -2.12
N GLU A 102 31.77 4.16 -2.81
CA GLU A 102 33.06 4.26 -2.13
C GLU A 102 33.16 5.65 -1.51
N ILE A 103 32.90 5.73 -0.22
CA ILE A 103 33.16 6.93 0.56
C ILE A 103 34.66 6.88 0.89
N ALA A 104 35.47 7.59 0.10
CA ALA A 104 36.86 7.81 0.46
C ALA A 104 36.88 8.67 1.73
N ASN A 105 37.06 8.05 2.89
CA ASN A 105 37.35 8.76 4.13
C ASN A 105 38.80 9.27 4.04
N PRO A 106 39.04 10.60 3.99
CA PRO A 106 40.40 11.13 3.99
C PRO A 106 41.12 10.94 5.33
N ILE A 107 40.42 10.41 6.35
CA ILE A 107 40.92 10.14 7.70
C ILE A 107 40.53 8.69 8.00
N GLY A 108 41.52 7.80 8.13
CA GLY A 108 41.35 6.34 8.22
C GLY A 108 40.66 5.81 9.49
N GLU A 109 39.61 6.46 9.97
CA GLU A 109 38.75 5.94 11.03
C GLU A 109 37.42 5.44 10.43
N SER A 110 37.07 4.21 10.81
CA SER A 110 35.82 3.57 10.42
C SER A 110 34.64 4.20 11.15
N PHE A 111 33.81 4.98 10.47
CA PHE A 111 32.53 5.42 11.01
C PHE A 111 31.50 4.30 10.87
N ARG A 112 31.06 3.72 11.99
CA ARG A 112 29.92 2.80 12.01
C ARG A 112 28.64 3.63 11.92
N VAL A 113 27.95 3.57 10.79
CA VAL A 113 26.59 4.13 10.69
C VAL A 113 25.66 3.28 11.54
N GLU A 114 25.31 3.77 12.73
CA GLU A 114 24.31 3.14 13.58
C GLU A 114 22.91 3.40 12.99
N HIS A 115 22.30 2.37 12.40
CA HIS A 115 20.91 2.42 11.97
C HIS A 115 20.00 2.24 13.21
N ASP A 116 19.83 3.34 13.94
CA ASP A 116 19.39 3.41 15.35
C ASP A 116 18.01 2.77 15.67
N ALA A 117 17.10 2.64 14.70
CA ALA A 117 15.76 2.10 14.99
C ALA A 117 15.67 0.57 14.89
N LYS A 118 16.28 -0.03 13.87
CA LYS A 118 16.14 -1.48 13.60
C LYS A 118 17.04 -2.31 14.53
N SER A 119 18.24 -1.80 14.86
CA SER A 119 19.16 -2.47 15.78
C SER A 119 18.62 -2.53 17.21
N LYS A 120 18.01 -1.44 17.70
CA LYS A 120 17.36 -1.38 19.02
C LYS A 120 16.20 -2.39 19.13
N LEU A 121 15.38 -2.50 18.08
CA LEU A 121 14.26 -3.45 18.03
C LEU A 121 14.74 -4.91 18.02
N ILE A 122 15.76 -5.22 17.22
CA ILE A 122 16.36 -6.57 17.19
C ILE A 122 16.99 -6.92 18.53
N GLY A 123 17.72 -5.98 19.15
CA GLY A 123 18.31 -6.17 20.47
C GLY A 123 17.24 -6.33 21.57
N MET A 124 16.12 -5.62 21.48
CA MET A 124 15.00 -5.74 22.42
C MET A 124 14.29 -7.09 22.27
N PHE A 125 14.11 -7.57 21.02
CA PHE A 125 13.53 -8.88 20.73
C PHE A 125 14.42 -10.02 21.25
N ASN A 126 15.73 -9.95 21.01
CA ASN A 126 16.68 -10.96 21.50
C ASN A 126 16.75 -10.99 23.04
N ARG A 127 16.66 -9.84 23.71
CA ARG A 127 16.57 -9.77 25.18
C ARG A 127 15.27 -10.35 25.72
N LEU A 128 14.15 -10.15 25.03
CA LEU A 128 12.86 -10.75 25.41
C LEU A 128 12.89 -12.28 25.25
N ALA A 129 13.47 -12.76 24.14
CA ALA A 129 13.62 -14.19 23.87
C ALA A 129 14.55 -14.88 24.89
N ALA A 130 15.64 -14.23 25.31
CA ALA A 130 16.52 -14.74 26.35
C ALA A 130 15.81 -14.86 27.72
N ARG A 131 14.98 -13.87 28.06
CA ARG A 131 14.20 -13.86 29.31
C ARG A 131 13.09 -14.93 29.34
N ALA A 132 12.61 -15.35 28.18
CA ALA A 132 11.66 -16.46 28.04
C ALA A 132 12.33 -17.84 28.15
N GLY A 133 13.66 -17.93 27.94
CA GLY A 133 14.43 -19.17 28.07
C GLY A 133 14.91 -19.48 29.50
N GLU A 134 14.83 -18.53 30.44
CA GLU A 134 15.32 -18.69 31.82
C GLU A 134 14.25 -19.26 32.79
N THR A 135 13.02 -19.53 32.35
CA THR A 135 11.93 -19.99 33.23
C THR A 135 11.81 -21.52 33.37
N GLU A 136 12.71 -22.33 32.81
CA GLU A 136 12.69 -23.80 32.96
C GLU A 136 13.70 -24.37 33.97
N GLY A 137 14.12 -23.56 34.96
CA GLY A 137 15.14 -23.99 35.92
C GLY A 137 14.87 -23.56 37.36
N ILE A 138 13.72 -23.91 37.95
CA ILE A 138 13.50 -23.78 39.40
C ILE A 138 12.82 -25.05 39.97
N GLU A 139 13.58 -25.73 40.83
CA GLU A 139 13.22 -26.66 41.92
C GLU A 139 12.66 -28.06 41.64
N GLN A 140 13.57 -29.03 41.53
CA GLN A 140 13.40 -30.32 42.20
C GLN A 140 13.81 -30.22 43.67
N SER A 141 12.85 -30.21 44.59
CA SER A 141 13.07 -30.67 45.96
C SER A 141 11.76 -31.28 46.49
N LYS A 142 11.66 -32.61 46.41
CA LYS A 142 10.59 -33.38 47.06
C LYS A 142 11.10 -33.83 48.44
N PRO A 143 10.34 -33.64 49.53
CA PRO A 143 10.77 -34.10 50.85
C PRO A 143 10.64 -35.62 50.98
N GLU A 144 11.61 -36.21 51.66
CA GLU A 144 11.57 -37.57 52.19
C GLU A 144 10.40 -37.74 53.18
N GLY A 145 9.79 -38.93 53.19
CA GLY A 145 8.96 -39.37 54.32
C GLY A 145 7.73 -40.20 53.95
N SER A 146 7.90 -41.52 53.88
CA SER A 146 7.08 -42.60 54.51
C SER A 146 7.32 -43.92 53.80
#